data_AF-A0A1E8YWF3-F1
#
_entry.id   AF-A0A1E8YWF3-F1
#
_cell.length_a   1.000
_cell.length_b   1.000
_cell.length_c   1.000
_cell.angle_alpha   90.00
_cell.angle_beta   90.00
_cell.angle_gamma   90.00
#
_symmetry.space_group_name_H-M   'P 1'
#
loop_
_entity.id
_entity.type
_entity.pdbx_description
1 polymer ?
#
loop_
_entity_poly.entity_id
_entity_poly.type
_entity_poly.pdbx_seq_one_letter_code
_entity_poly.pdbx_strand_id
1 'polypeptide(L)'
;MVQSWREAWLERNKKQTYLPFYVVQIAPFGEWLGNEGSKFVKIREQQELIADSVPDNYLISSSDVGNIFDIHPKNKKVLAERLYQLVDHIDFGNPLPAYAPRAKKLNVEDGKVIIQIEHCHQLVKEERNFESYNGFELEEIPELFIPPITDGINGLEIIVDGITHKNVKVNLIANHIIIESPAIVPSRDIKINFAKTAFYEVNIYNELHHPMMPFALSN
;
A
#
# COMPACT_ATOMS: atom_id res chain seq x y z
N MET A 1 12.77 -7.35 19.19
CA MET A 1 12.03 -8.59 18.89
C MET A 1 12.75 -9.44 17.84
N VAL A 2 12.88 -8.97 16.60
CA VAL A 2 13.56 -9.73 15.50
C VAL A 2 14.93 -10.26 15.92
N GLN A 3 15.82 -9.39 16.40
CA GLN A 3 17.17 -9.78 16.81
C GLN A 3 17.17 -10.85 17.92
N SER A 4 16.38 -10.64 18.97
CA SER A 4 16.29 -11.59 20.10
C SER A 4 15.79 -12.98 19.65
N TRP A 5 14.84 -13.03 18.70
CA TRP A 5 14.39 -14.30 18.13
C TRP A 5 15.46 -14.97 17.27
N ARG A 6 16.22 -14.22 16.47
CA ARG A 6 17.35 -14.76 15.70
C ARG A 6 18.41 -15.36 16.60
N GLU A 7 18.82 -14.63 17.63
CA GLU A 7 19.80 -15.09 18.63
C GLU A 7 19.34 -16.40 19.29
N ALA A 8 18.13 -16.42 19.83
CA ALA A 8 17.58 -17.62 20.48
C ALA A 8 17.40 -18.80 19.52
N TRP A 9 17.04 -18.54 18.25
CA TRP A 9 16.87 -19.59 17.24
C TRP A 9 18.21 -20.21 16.84
N LEU A 10 19.22 -19.38 16.56
CA LEU A 10 20.55 -19.83 16.12
C LEU A 10 21.31 -20.54 17.24
N GLU A 11 21.14 -20.11 18.49
CA GLU A 11 21.71 -20.81 19.65
C GLU A 11 21.20 -22.25 19.75
N ARG A 12 19.90 -22.47 19.51
CA ARG A 12 19.25 -23.78 19.61
C ARG A 12 19.40 -24.63 18.35
N ASN A 13 19.41 -24.02 17.17
CA ASN A 13 19.41 -24.70 15.87
C ASN A 13 20.76 -24.57 15.16
N LYS A 14 21.74 -25.37 15.58
CA LYS A 14 23.13 -25.32 15.07
C LYS A 14 23.32 -25.62 13.57
N LYS A 15 22.27 -26.07 12.86
CA LYS A 15 22.31 -26.37 11.43
C LYS A 15 21.85 -25.19 10.56
N GLN A 16 21.09 -24.26 11.12
CA GLN A 16 20.52 -23.14 10.40
C GLN A 16 21.30 -21.88 10.74
N THR A 17 21.67 -21.10 9.72
CA THR A 17 22.53 -19.91 9.87
C THR A 17 21.77 -18.60 9.79
N TYR A 18 20.48 -18.63 9.41
CA TYR A 18 19.63 -17.44 9.30
C TYR A 18 18.16 -17.77 9.62
N LEU A 19 17.42 -16.79 10.13
CA LEU A 19 15.97 -16.88 10.36
C LEU A 19 15.30 -15.67 9.67
N PRO A 20 14.66 -15.87 8.50
CA PRO A 20 13.92 -14.83 7.82
C PRO A 20 12.60 -14.55 8.55
N PHE A 21 12.12 -13.32 8.46
CA PHE A 21 10.82 -12.91 8.97
C PHE A 21 9.93 -12.51 7.80
N TYR A 22 8.78 -13.15 7.68
CA TYR A 22 7.74 -12.77 6.75
C TYR A 22 6.60 -12.13 7.54
N VAL A 23 6.33 -10.87 7.25
CA VAL A 23 5.45 -9.99 8.01
C VAL A 23 4.22 -9.66 7.18
N VAL A 24 3.06 -9.66 7.81
CA VAL A 24 1.82 -9.15 7.22
C VAL A 24 1.60 -7.74 7.74
N GLN A 25 1.44 -6.77 6.83
CA GLN A 25 1.11 -5.41 7.21
C GLN A 25 -0.27 -5.37 7.91
N ILE A 26 -0.44 -4.50 8.91
CA ILE A 26 -1.74 -4.34 9.56
C ILE A 26 -2.77 -3.76 8.57
N ALA A 27 -3.95 -4.38 8.53
CA ALA A 27 -4.98 -4.03 7.56
C ALA A 27 -5.53 -2.60 7.77
N PRO A 28 -6.07 -1.96 6.70
CA PRO A 28 -6.84 -0.74 6.84
C PRO A 28 -8.04 -0.94 7.76
N PHE A 29 -8.28 0.01 8.66
CA PHE A 29 -9.29 -0.08 9.70
C PHE A 29 -9.79 1.33 10.04
N GLY A 30 -11.11 1.50 10.15
CA GLY A 30 -11.75 2.76 10.49
C GLY A 30 -11.89 2.90 12.00
N GLU A 31 -12.93 2.33 12.57
CA GLU A 31 -13.20 2.36 14.00
C GLU A 31 -14.02 1.17 14.50
N TRP A 32 -13.88 0.85 15.79
CA TRP A 32 -14.75 -0.11 16.47
C TRP A 32 -14.70 0.09 17.99
N LEU A 33 -15.87 0.23 18.63
CA LEU A 33 -16.03 0.34 20.09
C LEU A 33 -15.14 1.44 20.71
N GLY A 34 -15.07 2.60 20.05
CA GLY A 34 -14.25 3.74 20.50
C GLY A 34 -12.75 3.62 20.25
N ASN A 35 -12.30 2.59 19.51
CA ASN A 35 -10.94 2.51 19.00
C ASN A 35 -10.92 2.90 17.53
N GLU A 36 -9.95 3.74 17.15
CA GLU A 36 -9.80 4.22 15.78
C GLU A 36 -8.49 3.74 15.15
N GLY A 37 -8.52 3.48 13.85
CA GLY A 37 -7.37 3.08 13.04
C GLY A 37 -6.51 4.25 12.55
N SER A 38 -6.77 5.49 12.98
CA SER A 38 -5.98 6.68 12.58
C SER A 38 -4.48 6.49 12.86
N LYS A 39 -4.12 5.86 13.97
CA LYS A 39 -2.73 5.52 14.32
C LYS A 39 -2.13 4.40 13.45
N PHE A 40 -2.96 3.62 12.76
CA PHE A 40 -2.47 2.49 11.96
C PHE A 40 -1.71 2.95 10.73
N VAL A 41 -1.96 4.17 10.23
CA VAL A 41 -1.13 4.78 9.18
C VAL A 41 0.34 4.79 9.62
N LYS A 42 0.62 5.26 10.84
CA LYS A 42 1.99 5.32 11.35
C LYS A 42 2.55 3.93 11.62
N ILE A 43 1.74 2.99 12.09
CA ILE A 43 2.17 1.61 12.32
C ILE A 43 2.56 0.94 11.00
N ARG A 44 1.76 1.11 9.93
CA ARG A 44 2.07 0.59 8.59
C ARG A 44 3.39 1.13 8.06
N GLU A 45 3.64 2.43 8.21
CA GLU A 45 4.93 3.05 7.87
C GLU A 45 6.09 2.43 8.66
N GLN A 46 5.91 2.14 9.96
CA GLN A 46 6.95 1.50 10.75
C GLN A 46 7.18 0.03 10.34
N GLN A 47 6.13 -0.70 9.94
CA GLN A 47 6.29 -2.07 9.42
C GLN A 47 7.09 -2.07 8.11
N GLU A 48 6.84 -1.11 7.23
CA GLU A 48 7.59 -0.94 5.99
C GLU A 48 9.05 -0.53 6.25
N LEU A 49 9.27 0.46 7.13
CA LEU A 49 10.61 0.87 7.53
C LEU A 49 11.43 -0.30 8.09
N ILE A 50 10.83 -1.16 8.91
CA ILE A 50 11.52 -2.33 9.46
C ILE A 50 11.83 -3.36 8.37
N ALA A 51 10.92 -3.58 7.42
CA ALA A 51 11.18 -4.48 6.30
C ALA A 51 12.37 -3.99 5.43
N ASP A 52 12.51 -2.68 5.28
CA ASP A 52 13.56 -2.10 4.43
C ASP A 52 14.91 -1.94 5.14
N SER A 53 14.89 -1.68 6.45
CA SER A 53 16.10 -1.38 7.22
C SER A 53 16.69 -2.59 7.96
N VAL A 54 15.91 -3.65 8.17
CA VAL A 54 16.36 -4.87 8.85
C VAL A 54 16.51 -5.99 7.81
N PRO A 55 17.73 -6.52 7.58
CA PRO A 55 17.94 -7.62 6.64
C PRO A 55 17.05 -8.83 6.94
N ASP A 56 16.65 -9.57 5.90
CA ASP A 56 15.79 -10.75 5.94
C ASP A 56 14.45 -10.53 6.65
N ASN A 57 13.86 -9.35 6.43
CA ASN A 57 12.52 -9.00 6.88
C ASN A 57 11.68 -8.59 5.67
N TYR A 58 10.68 -9.41 5.35
CA TYR A 58 9.93 -9.33 4.12
C TYR A 58 8.47 -9.03 4.44
N LEU A 59 7.91 -8.00 3.81
CA LEU A 59 6.56 -7.50 4.12
C LEU A 59 5.61 -7.74 2.95
N ILE A 60 4.45 -8.34 3.24
CA ILE A 60 3.31 -8.32 2.32
C ILE A 60 2.33 -7.21 2.70
N SER A 61 1.68 -6.64 1.68
CA SER A 61 0.62 -5.64 1.84
C SER A 61 -0.74 -6.31 2.06
N SER A 62 -1.54 -5.72 2.95
CA SER A 62 -2.94 -6.07 3.24
C SER A 62 -3.90 -4.95 2.84
N SER A 63 -3.43 -4.03 2.00
CA SER A 63 -4.07 -2.74 1.69
C SER A 63 -5.43 -2.81 1.00
N ASP A 64 -5.86 -4.00 0.57
CA ASP A 64 -7.12 -4.24 -0.15
C ASP A 64 -8.09 -5.17 0.59
N VAL A 65 -7.74 -5.62 1.80
CA VAL A 65 -8.55 -6.55 2.62
C VAL A 65 -8.92 -5.97 3.99
N GLY A 66 -8.91 -4.64 4.12
CA GLY A 66 -9.34 -3.94 5.32
C GLY A 66 -10.84 -4.08 5.60
N ASN A 67 -11.25 -3.60 6.77
CA ASN A 67 -12.67 -3.39 7.06
C ASN A 67 -12.84 -2.14 7.95
N ILE A 68 -13.81 -1.29 7.64
CA ILE A 68 -14.07 -0.06 8.38
C ILE A 68 -14.38 -0.35 9.84
N PHE A 69 -15.22 -1.35 10.10
CA PHE A 69 -15.79 -1.64 11.43
C PHE A 69 -15.32 -2.96 12.05
N ASP A 70 -14.38 -3.67 11.41
CA ASP A 70 -13.78 -4.88 11.95
C ASP A 70 -12.25 -4.87 11.77
N ILE A 71 -11.52 -4.84 12.87
CA ILE A 71 -10.05 -4.90 12.84
C ILE A 71 -9.52 -6.24 12.31
N HIS A 72 -10.35 -7.28 12.24
CA HIS A 72 -9.97 -8.61 11.78
C HIS A 72 -10.36 -8.81 10.30
N PRO A 73 -9.41 -8.73 9.35
CA PRO A 73 -9.69 -8.99 7.95
C PRO A 73 -10.27 -10.40 7.77
N LYS A 74 -11.43 -10.50 7.09
CA LYS A 74 -12.13 -11.78 6.88
C LYS A 74 -11.40 -12.65 5.86
N ASN A 75 -10.91 -12.06 4.77
CA ASN A 75 -10.20 -12.78 3.71
C ASN A 75 -8.72 -13.03 4.08
N LYS A 76 -8.48 -14.07 4.87
CA LYS A 76 -7.11 -14.47 5.26
C LYS A 76 -6.39 -15.31 4.20
N LYS A 77 -7.15 -15.92 3.28
CA LYS A 77 -6.60 -16.81 2.23
C LYS A 77 -5.67 -16.04 1.30
N VAL A 78 -6.09 -14.87 0.83
CA VAL A 78 -5.28 -14.03 -0.05
C VAL A 78 -3.98 -13.55 0.62
N LEU A 79 -4.00 -13.28 1.93
CA LEU A 79 -2.79 -12.94 2.68
C LEU A 79 -1.83 -14.13 2.76
N ALA A 80 -2.34 -15.36 2.97
CA ALA A 80 -1.52 -16.56 2.97
C ALA A 80 -0.93 -16.86 1.59
N GLU A 81 -1.68 -16.65 0.51
CA GLU A 81 -1.19 -16.80 -0.87
C GLU A 81 -0.05 -15.81 -1.18
N ARG A 82 -0.20 -14.54 -0.77
CA ARG A 82 0.86 -13.52 -0.92
C ARG A 82 2.10 -13.85 -0.11
N LEU A 83 1.95 -14.35 1.12
CA LEU A 83 3.08 -14.83 1.93
C LEU A 83 3.80 -15.98 1.24
N TYR A 84 3.05 -16.95 0.72
CA TYR A 84 3.62 -18.08 0.00
C TYR A 84 4.41 -17.61 -1.23
N GLN A 85 3.87 -16.71 -2.05
CA GLN A 85 4.58 -16.15 -3.21
C GLN A 85 5.88 -15.46 -2.81
N LEU A 86 5.87 -14.73 -1.68
CA LEU A 86 7.08 -14.06 -1.18
C LEU A 86 8.13 -15.06 -0.69
N VAL A 87 7.72 -16.12 0.01
CA VAL A 87 8.60 -17.23 0.40
C VAL A 87 9.16 -17.95 -0.83
N ASP A 88 8.32 -18.27 -1.80
CA ASP A 88 8.72 -18.93 -3.05
C ASP A 88 9.75 -18.11 -3.84
N HIS A 89 9.57 -16.79 -3.85
CA HIS A 89 10.54 -15.88 -4.45
C HIS A 89 11.88 -15.84 -3.70
N ILE A 90 11.83 -15.66 -2.38
CA ILE A 90 13.03 -15.41 -1.57
C ILE A 90 13.81 -16.69 -1.26
N ASP A 91 13.14 -17.73 -0.77
CA ASP A 91 13.79 -18.94 -0.28
C ASP A 91 14.01 -19.97 -1.39
N PHE A 92 13.20 -19.93 -2.45
CA PHE A 92 13.29 -20.89 -3.56
C PHE A 92 13.79 -20.27 -4.88
N GLY A 93 13.98 -18.95 -4.92
CA GLY A 93 14.63 -18.26 -6.05
C GLY A 93 13.75 -18.14 -7.30
N ASN A 94 12.44 -18.34 -7.19
CA ASN A 94 11.54 -18.20 -8.32
C ASN A 94 11.37 -16.71 -8.68
N PRO A 95 11.53 -16.29 -9.95
CA PRO A 95 11.57 -14.89 -10.35
C PRO A 95 10.15 -14.27 -10.47
N LEU A 96 9.34 -14.40 -9.44
CA LEU A 96 8.01 -13.83 -9.34
C LEU A 96 8.07 -12.39 -8.79
N PRO A 97 7.23 -11.46 -9.27
CA PRO A 97 7.07 -10.12 -8.69
C PRO A 97 6.27 -10.23 -7.36
N ALA A 98 6.83 -10.95 -6.38
CA ALA A 98 6.15 -11.31 -5.15
C ALA A 98 6.10 -10.19 -4.10
N TYR A 99 6.89 -9.13 -4.31
CA TYR A 99 6.81 -7.91 -3.53
C TYR A 99 5.62 -7.06 -3.98
N ALA A 100 4.96 -6.41 -3.03
CA ALA A 100 3.94 -5.42 -3.36
C ALA A 100 4.56 -4.25 -4.14
N PRO A 101 3.85 -3.69 -5.16
CA PRO A 101 4.35 -2.53 -5.88
C PRO A 101 4.56 -1.34 -4.94
N ARG A 102 5.66 -0.61 -5.13
CA ARG A 102 6.06 0.53 -4.28
C ARG A 102 6.44 1.75 -5.10
N ALA A 103 5.99 2.92 -4.66
CA ALA A 103 6.40 4.16 -5.30
C ALA A 103 7.88 4.45 -5.00
N LYS A 104 8.66 4.61 -6.07
CA LYS A 104 10.11 4.82 -6.00
C LYS A 104 10.48 6.28 -6.14
N LYS A 105 9.88 6.96 -7.12
CA LYS A 105 10.25 8.32 -7.50
C LYS A 105 9.08 9.06 -8.11
N LEU A 106 9.00 10.35 -7.84
CA LEU A 106 8.10 11.30 -8.49
C LEU A 106 8.92 12.27 -9.34
N ASN A 107 8.51 12.50 -10.58
CA ASN A 107 8.99 13.58 -11.44
C ASN A 107 7.78 14.41 -11.91
N VAL A 108 8.02 15.69 -12.23
CA VAL A 108 7.02 16.58 -12.83
C VAL A 108 7.55 17.10 -14.16
N GLU A 109 6.93 16.69 -15.25
CA GLU A 109 7.37 16.95 -16.62
C GLU A 109 6.14 17.22 -17.51
N ASP A 110 6.21 18.26 -18.35
CA ASP A 110 5.17 18.60 -19.33
C ASP A 110 3.73 18.68 -18.77
N GLY A 111 3.57 19.23 -17.56
CA GLY A 111 2.26 19.34 -16.90
C GLY A 111 1.70 18.02 -16.36
N LYS A 112 2.56 17.01 -16.21
CA LYS A 112 2.21 15.69 -15.68
C LYS A 112 3.07 15.37 -14.46
N VAL A 113 2.48 14.65 -13.51
CA VAL A 113 3.24 13.94 -12.49
C VAL A 113 3.46 12.52 -12.97
N ILE A 114 4.71 12.06 -12.96
CA ILE A 114 5.10 10.70 -13.33
C ILE A 114 5.67 10.04 -12.09
N ILE A 115 5.00 8.99 -11.61
CA ILE A 115 5.45 8.20 -10.46
C ILE A 115 5.96 6.87 -10.98
N GLN A 116 7.25 6.60 -10.78
CA GLN A 116 7.85 5.30 -11.06
C GLN A 116 7.53 4.35 -9.91
N ILE A 117 6.99 3.18 -10.25
CA ILE A 117 6.72 2.08 -9.33
C ILE A 117 7.75 0.97 -9.53
N GLU A 118 8.24 0.40 -8.44
CA GLU A 118 9.07 -0.80 -8.42
C GLU A 118 8.27 -2.03 -7.97
N HIS A 119 8.86 -3.22 -8.12
CA HIS A 119 8.22 -4.52 -7.84
C HIS A 119 6.99 -4.85 -8.68
N CYS A 120 6.94 -4.31 -9.90
CA CYS A 120 5.98 -4.69 -10.93
C CYS A 120 6.56 -4.44 -12.32
N HIS A 121 6.20 -5.29 -13.28
CA HIS A 121 6.38 -4.96 -14.70
C HIS A 121 5.21 -4.12 -15.21
N GLN A 122 4.01 -4.39 -14.69
CA GLN A 122 2.79 -3.71 -15.08
C GLN A 122 1.87 -3.49 -13.89
N LEU A 123 1.35 -2.27 -13.78
CA LEU A 123 0.27 -1.95 -12.87
C LEU A 123 -1.07 -2.36 -13.47
N VAL A 124 -1.90 -2.96 -12.63
CA VAL A 124 -3.26 -3.35 -12.95
C VAL A 124 -4.21 -2.57 -12.05
N LYS A 125 -5.15 -1.84 -12.65
CA LYS A 125 -6.28 -1.25 -11.93
C LYS A 125 -7.45 -2.23 -12.00
N GLU A 126 -8.04 -2.52 -10.85
CA GLU A 126 -9.32 -3.21 -10.79
C GLU A 126 -10.44 -2.19 -10.61
N GLU A 127 -11.49 -2.30 -11.43
CA GLU A 127 -12.69 -1.49 -11.25
C GLU A 127 -13.46 -1.97 -10.04
N ARG A 128 -13.84 -1.03 -9.17
CA ARG A 128 -14.60 -1.30 -7.95
C ARG A 128 -15.71 -0.27 -7.82
N ASN A 129 -16.82 -0.69 -7.21
CA ASN A 129 -17.81 0.25 -6.73
C ASN A 129 -17.35 0.78 -5.36
N PHE A 130 -17.25 2.09 -5.22
CA PHE A 130 -16.87 2.77 -3.98
C PHE A 130 -18.04 3.58 -3.37
N GLU A 131 -19.27 3.31 -3.79
CA GLU A 131 -20.52 3.80 -3.17
C GLU A 131 -20.82 3.11 -1.85
N SER A 132 -20.16 1.98 -1.56
CA SER A 132 -20.23 1.30 -0.27
C SER A 132 -18.89 0.64 0.05
N TYR A 133 -18.67 0.39 1.34
CA TYR A 133 -17.52 -0.37 1.83
C TYR A 133 -17.98 -1.39 2.86
N ASN A 134 -17.50 -2.62 2.70
CA ASN A 134 -17.78 -3.72 3.64
C ASN A 134 -19.28 -3.94 3.94
N GLY A 135 -20.16 -3.59 3.01
CA GLY A 135 -21.62 -3.72 3.14
C GLY A 135 -22.34 -2.51 3.76
N PHE A 136 -21.64 -1.39 3.97
CA PHE A 136 -22.19 -0.14 4.48
C PHE A 136 -22.14 0.93 3.39
N GLU A 137 -23.24 1.65 3.19
CA GLU A 137 -23.30 2.80 2.28
C GLU A 137 -22.48 3.98 2.83
N LEU A 138 -22.09 4.92 1.96
CA LEU A 138 -21.24 6.06 2.37
C LEU A 138 -21.87 6.90 3.49
N GLU A 139 -23.20 7.03 3.53
CA GLU A 139 -23.90 7.80 4.57
C GLU A 139 -23.86 7.14 5.95
N GLU A 140 -23.57 5.84 6.01
CA GLU A 140 -23.42 5.07 7.25
C GLU A 140 -21.97 5.13 7.79
N ILE A 141 -21.03 5.62 6.99
CA ILE A 141 -19.62 5.66 7.31
C ILE A 141 -19.25 7.07 7.77
N PRO A 142 -18.59 7.24 8.93
CA PRO A 142 -18.09 8.56 9.33
C PRO A 142 -17.16 9.14 8.25
N GLU A 143 -17.38 10.41 7.88
CA GLU A 143 -16.68 11.08 6.77
C GLU A 143 -15.14 10.96 6.88
N LEU A 144 -14.60 10.97 8.11
CA LEU A 144 -13.18 10.81 8.39
C LEU A 144 -12.58 9.48 7.86
N PHE A 145 -13.40 8.43 7.72
CA PHE A 145 -12.98 7.10 7.28
C PHE A 145 -13.30 6.83 5.81
N ILE A 146 -13.95 7.76 5.12
CA ILE A 146 -14.17 7.67 3.67
C ILE A 146 -12.86 8.05 2.96
N PRO A 147 -12.19 7.13 2.26
CA PRO A 147 -10.95 7.44 1.56
C PRO A 147 -11.23 8.36 0.35
N PRO A 148 -10.28 9.24 -0.04
CA PRO A 148 -10.40 10.02 -1.25
C PRO A 148 -10.44 9.08 -2.46
N ILE A 149 -11.29 9.38 -3.44
CA ILE A 149 -11.34 8.67 -4.71
C ILE A 149 -11.07 9.67 -5.82
N THR A 150 -10.06 9.40 -6.62
CA THR A 150 -9.62 10.29 -7.69
C THR A 150 -9.41 9.46 -8.96
N ASP A 151 -10.15 9.80 -10.01
CA ASP A 151 -10.17 9.06 -11.29
C ASP A 151 -10.38 7.53 -11.12
N GLY A 152 -11.27 7.16 -10.19
CA GLY A 152 -11.58 5.75 -9.87
C GLY A 152 -10.46 5.02 -9.11
N ILE A 153 -9.49 5.74 -8.55
CA ILE A 153 -8.43 5.16 -7.69
C ILE A 153 -8.74 5.47 -6.23
N ASN A 154 -8.82 4.43 -5.43
CA ASN A 154 -9.09 4.54 -4.00
C ASN A 154 -7.86 4.99 -3.21
N GLY A 155 -8.05 5.96 -2.32
CA GLY A 155 -7.00 6.51 -1.47
C GLY A 155 -6.04 7.48 -2.16
N LEU A 156 -6.29 7.86 -3.43
CA LEU A 156 -5.44 8.80 -4.16
C LEU A 156 -5.86 10.25 -3.91
N GLU A 157 -4.92 11.05 -3.45
CA GLU A 157 -5.05 12.49 -3.26
C GLU A 157 -3.91 13.23 -3.95
N ILE A 158 -4.26 14.29 -4.69
CA ILE A 158 -3.33 15.12 -5.43
C ILE A 158 -3.48 16.54 -4.89
N ILE A 159 -2.41 17.05 -4.32
CA ILE A 159 -2.37 18.36 -3.68
C ILE A 159 -1.41 19.23 -4.49
N VAL A 160 -1.89 20.41 -4.90
CA VAL A 160 -1.08 21.43 -5.56
C VAL A 160 -1.21 22.73 -4.79
N ASP A 161 -0.09 23.30 -4.37
CA ASP A 161 -0.01 24.51 -3.54
C ASP A 161 -0.95 24.45 -2.32
N GLY A 162 -1.03 23.27 -1.68
CA GLY A 162 -1.87 23.02 -0.52
C GLY A 162 -3.36 22.77 -0.82
N ILE A 163 -3.78 22.75 -2.08
CA ILE A 163 -5.18 22.54 -2.50
C ILE A 163 -5.35 21.15 -3.10
N THR A 164 -6.34 20.39 -2.64
CA THR A 164 -6.68 19.08 -3.20
C THR A 164 -7.41 19.21 -4.54
N HIS A 165 -6.90 18.53 -5.57
CA HIS A 165 -7.48 18.51 -6.92
C HIS A 165 -8.09 17.14 -7.25
N LYS A 166 -9.40 17.13 -7.52
CA LYS A 166 -10.15 15.92 -7.91
C LYS A 166 -10.35 15.75 -9.43
N ASN A 167 -10.31 16.85 -10.18
CA ASN A 167 -10.43 16.81 -11.65
C ASN A 167 -9.06 16.58 -12.27
N VAL A 168 -8.69 15.31 -12.36
CA VAL A 168 -7.42 14.84 -12.91
C VAL A 168 -7.70 13.63 -13.79
N LYS A 169 -6.73 13.28 -14.62
CA LYS A 169 -6.71 12.02 -15.36
C LYS A 169 -5.51 11.21 -14.94
N VAL A 170 -5.71 9.94 -14.63
CA VAL A 170 -4.67 9.01 -14.23
C VAL A 170 -4.57 7.88 -15.25
N ASN A 171 -3.37 7.66 -15.78
CA ASN A 171 -3.08 6.56 -16.68
C ASN A 171 -2.01 5.66 -16.05
N LEU A 172 -2.23 4.35 -16.08
CA LEU A 172 -1.26 3.36 -15.68
C LEU A 172 -0.57 2.82 -16.94
N ILE A 173 0.73 3.07 -17.08
CA ILE A 173 1.50 2.62 -18.24
C ILE A 173 2.72 1.84 -17.74
N ALA A 174 2.72 0.53 -18.01
CA ALA A 174 3.70 -0.39 -17.43
C ALA A 174 3.78 -0.18 -15.90
N ASN A 175 4.97 0.14 -15.37
CA ASN A 175 5.21 0.40 -13.96
C ASN A 175 5.14 1.90 -13.59
N HIS A 176 4.45 2.74 -14.37
CA HIS A 176 4.30 4.16 -14.08
C HIS A 176 2.85 4.56 -13.84
N ILE A 177 2.65 5.45 -12.86
CA ILE A 177 1.40 6.20 -12.68
C ILE A 177 1.62 7.58 -13.28
N ILE A 178 0.82 7.94 -14.28
CA ILE A 178 0.88 9.24 -14.94
C ILE A 178 -0.38 10.02 -14.58
N ILE A 179 -0.21 11.14 -13.91
CA ILE A 179 -1.30 12.00 -13.45
C ILE A 179 -1.25 13.31 -14.23
N GLU A 180 -2.35 13.65 -14.89
CA GLU A 180 -2.51 14.83 -15.72
C GLU A 180 -3.58 15.75 -15.12
N SER A 181 -3.26 17.02 -14.95
CA SER A 181 -4.20 18.04 -14.50
C SER A 181 -3.73 19.42 -14.95
N PRO A 182 -4.62 20.33 -15.36
CA PRO A 182 -4.25 21.72 -15.63
C PRO A 182 -3.61 22.45 -14.44
N ALA A 183 -3.82 21.95 -13.22
CA ALA A 183 -3.21 22.50 -12.02
C ALA A 183 -1.72 22.12 -11.87
N ILE A 184 -1.29 21.01 -12.48
CA ILE A 184 0.07 20.48 -12.35
C ILE A 184 0.99 21.28 -13.27
N VAL A 185 1.93 22.00 -12.68
CA VAL A 185 3.04 22.66 -13.38
C VAL A 185 4.32 22.49 -12.55
N PRO A 186 5.51 22.36 -13.17
CA PRO A 186 6.75 22.07 -12.45
C PRO A 186 7.16 23.07 -11.36
N SER A 187 6.71 24.33 -11.47
CA SER A 187 7.06 25.39 -10.51
C SER A 187 6.21 25.42 -9.24
N ARG A 188 5.22 24.52 -9.12
CA ARG A 188 4.30 24.45 -7.97
C ARG A 188 4.73 23.38 -6.98
N ASP A 189 4.30 23.55 -5.74
CA ASP A 189 4.43 22.51 -4.71
C ASP A 189 3.39 21.43 -4.99
N ILE A 190 3.84 20.22 -5.31
CA ILE A 190 2.98 19.10 -5.68
C ILE A 190 3.24 17.96 -4.71
N LYS A 191 2.18 17.49 -4.07
CA LYS A 191 2.20 16.32 -3.18
C LYS A 191 1.17 15.30 -3.62
N ILE A 192 1.60 14.05 -3.70
CA ILE A 192 0.75 12.90 -3.99
C ILE A 192 0.71 12.01 -2.76
N ASN A 193 -0.48 11.81 -2.22
CA ASN A 193 -0.73 10.84 -1.17
C ASN A 193 -1.50 9.66 -1.77
N PHE A 194 -1.07 8.45 -1.45
CA PHE A 194 -1.79 7.24 -1.76
C PHE A 194 -2.00 6.43 -0.49
N ALA A 195 -3.27 6.12 -0.19
CA ALA A 195 -3.68 5.28 0.93
C ALA A 195 -3.14 5.77 2.29
N LYS A 196 -3.15 7.09 2.50
CA LYS A 196 -2.66 7.76 3.73
C LYS A 196 -3.74 7.98 4.80
N THR A 197 -4.90 7.36 4.64
CA THR A 197 -6.04 7.39 5.57
C THR A 197 -6.05 6.15 6.49
N ALA A 198 -6.86 6.17 7.55
CA ALA A 198 -7.02 5.05 8.48
C ALA A 198 -7.52 3.79 7.75
N PHE A 199 -8.58 3.98 6.96
CA PHE A 199 -9.21 2.98 6.11
C PHE A 199 -9.11 3.36 4.63
N TYR A 200 -9.00 2.34 3.79
CA TYR A 200 -9.03 2.38 2.33
C TYR A 200 -9.14 0.93 1.82
N GLU A 201 -9.51 0.77 0.56
CA GLU A 201 -9.44 -0.50 -0.18
C GLU A 201 -8.72 -0.27 -1.51
N VAL A 202 -7.40 -0.49 -1.51
CA VAL A 202 -6.56 -0.30 -2.70
C VAL A 202 -7.08 -1.12 -3.87
N ASN A 203 -7.12 -0.50 -5.05
CA ASN A 203 -7.52 -1.13 -6.31
C ASN A 203 -6.44 -1.05 -7.41
N ILE A 204 -5.17 -0.85 -7.02
CA ILE A 204 -4.01 -0.90 -7.90
C ILE A 204 -3.08 -2.02 -7.44
N TYR A 205 -2.67 -2.85 -8.38
CA TYR A 205 -1.94 -4.09 -8.15
C TYR A 205 -0.76 -4.23 -9.10
N ASN A 206 0.13 -5.17 -8.79
CA ASN A 206 1.04 -5.74 -9.80
C ASN A 206 0.37 -6.92 -10.53
N GLU A 207 1.09 -7.50 -11.49
CA GLU A 207 0.65 -8.64 -12.29
C GLU A 207 0.35 -9.94 -11.50
N LEU A 208 0.68 -10.02 -10.20
CA LEU A 208 0.36 -11.14 -9.31
C LEU A 208 -0.73 -10.79 -8.27
N HIS A 209 -1.44 -9.66 -8.44
CA HIS A 209 -2.47 -9.18 -7.52
C HIS A 209 -1.98 -8.89 -6.09
N HIS A 210 -0.73 -8.44 -5.95
CA HIS A 210 -0.28 -7.79 -4.71
C HIS A 210 -0.69 -6.30 -4.75
N PRO A 211 -1.37 -5.78 -3.71
CA PRO A 211 -1.87 -4.42 -3.69
C PRO A 211 -0.74 -3.44 -3.44
N MET A 212 -0.75 -2.33 -4.16
CA MET A 212 0.24 -1.27 -4.04
C MET A 212 0.34 -0.74 -2.61
N MET A 213 1.57 -0.49 -2.17
CA MET A 213 1.85 0.05 -0.84
C MET A 213 1.44 1.53 -0.74
N PRO A 214 0.96 1.99 0.42
CA PRO A 214 0.75 3.40 0.69
C PRO A 214 2.03 4.22 0.51
N PHE A 215 1.92 5.46 0.01
CA PHE A 215 3.06 6.36 -0.10
C PHE A 215 2.65 7.82 0.01
N ALA A 216 3.63 8.68 0.26
CA ALA A 216 3.51 10.12 0.12
C ALA A 216 4.78 10.64 -0.56
N LEU A 217 4.64 11.27 -1.71
CA LEU A 217 5.74 11.84 -2.49
C LEU A 217 5.46 13.31 -2.80
N SER A 218 6.52 14.10 -2.89
CA SER A 218 6.48 15.48 -3.37
C SER A 218 7.60 15.75 -4.37
N ASN A 219 7.48 16.80 -5.17
CA ASN A 219 8.53 17.25 -6.10
C ASN A 219 9.61 18.10 -5.43
#